data_AF-A0A0F7JRR1-F1
#
_entry.id   AF-A0A0F7JRR1-F1
#
_cell.length_a   1.000
_cell.length_b   1.000
_cell.length_c   1.000
_cell.angle_alpha   90.00
_cell.angle_beta   90.00
_cell.angle_gamma   90.00
#
_symmetry.space_group_name_H-M   'P 1'
#
loop_
_entity.id
_entity.type
_entity.pdbx_description
1 polymer ?
#
loop_
_entity_poly.entity_id
_entity_poly.type
_entity_poly.pdbx_seq_one_letter_code
_entity_poly.pdbx_strand_id
1 'polypeptide(L)'
;MRRAGLAWVTAALMGAAGAQNLTAYSALAGSLDGAVQVRAQSAEQALNRLDAAGQALDELAPTLRNQQIVSGLRDALGRSRAALARTPAELEAQVQLARGLMRKALYDQSLAALGAQPTNAGSQLTLLTREFGLSGDAASALSADAKAGRLERVAWRLQRAAVQKVSAALQATRAQQTTGSYVNLARATGWFTVVQDSTSVGDLKLSQFGNALRQLTSGDTAGLTSSLGTLRRGTQVFAQALAQPPALTPARPTAGTPAGAATPGTTPATTPATSAPTAATDPAAPATQPTTRAPGAEAVYAALGRALAASGHADGLTARAALQDASTQLARAGTPLRDTAEYLTLQQALEGAQNRTAPRPSDVQALIAGLANAERAARGEPVSALDRASLGTAGWFSGWLRALIFLLLGVGVAAPLYLLNLAFGGRNVYWRAITAGLLLLLLPLFLEGVFGFLGALGDAMGGGALAGLTNVTLSQGASALPVWALLALGALGLLAFGFRGLCLQFGLLGDQGSTHTTAQHTVIDWDEDV
;
A
#
# COMPACT_ATOMS: atom_id res chain seq x y z
N MET A 1 -19.90 -6.98 -39.70
CA MET A 1 -20.94 -6.73 -38.68
C MET A 1 -20.23 -6.80 -37.31
N ARG A 2 -20.04 -5.69 -36.56
CA ARG A 2 -20.95 -5.14 -35.51
C ARG A 2 -21.28 -6.24 -34.46
N ARG A 3 -21.07 -6.14 -33.13
CA ARG A 3 -21.02 -5.05 -32.12
C ARG A 3 -20.28 -5.62 -30.88
N ALA A 4 -19.36 -4.91 -30.20
CA ALA A 4 -19.55 -3.88 -29.17
C ALA A 4 -20.41 -4.30 -27.94
N GLY A 5 -19.77 -4.26 -26.76
CA GLY A 5 -20.38 -3.79 -25.51
C GLY A 5 -20.67 -4.83 -24.42
N LEU A 6 -19.98 -4.72 -23.29
CA LEU A 6 -20.70 -4.54 -22.02
C LEU A 6 -19.83 -3.72 -21.04
N ALA A 7 -20.35 -2.54 -20.73
CA ALA A 7 -19.75 -1.53 -19.88
C ALA A 7 -20.31 -1.63 -18.45
N TRP A 8 -19.43 -1.40 -17.48
CA TRP A 8 -19.59 -0.52 -16.33
C TRP A 8 -21.03 -0.10 -15.95
N VAL A 9 -21.52 -0.63 -14.82
CA VAL A 9 -22.44 0.09 -13.92
C VAL A 9 -22.17 -0.36 -12.48
N THR A 10 -21.40 0.43 -11.72
CA THR A 10 -21.49 0.53 -10.26
C THR A 10 -21.14 1.96 -9.86
N ALA A 11 -22.09 2.87 -10.09
CA ALA A 11 -22.06 4.23 -9.56
C ALA A 11 -23.43 4.56 -8.98
N ALA A 12 -23.58 4.40 -7.66
CA ALA A 12 -24.46 5.18 -6.81
C ALA A 12 -24.28 4.68 -5.37
N LEU A 13 -23.57 5.47 -4.55
CA LEU A 13 -23.65 5.63 -3.09
C LEU A 13 -22.29 6.02 -2.50
N MET A 14 -21.78 7.20 -2.87
CA MET A 14 -20.82 7.96 -2.05
C MET A 14 -20.97 9.45 -2.41
N GLY A 15 -22.04 10.06 -1.89
CA GLY A 15 -22.21 11.50 -1.91
C GLY A 15 -21.45 12.13 -0.74
N ALA A 16 -20.62 13.14 -1.04
CA ALA A 16 -19.99 14.08 -0.12
C ALA A 16 -18.77 13.61 0.72
N ALA A 17 -17.66 13.27 0.07
CA ALA A 17 -16.32 13.42 0.67
C ALA A 17 -15.31 13.75 -0.43
N GLY A 18 -14.80 14.98 -0.51
CA GLY A 18 -13.87 15.30 -1.59
C GLY A 18 -13.24 16.69 -1.65
N ALA A 19 -13.51 17.60 -0.71
CA ALA A 19 -12.75 18.84 -0.66
C ALA A 19 -11.41 18.57 0.04
N GLN A 20 -10.34 18.40 -0.74
CA GLN A 20 -8.97 18.36 -0.22
C GLN A 20 -8.71 19.63 0.62
N ASN A 21 -8.15 19.48 1.83
CA ASN A 21 -7.77 20.64 2.64
C ASN A 21 -6.51 21.30 2.06
N LEU A 22 -6.70 22.24 1.14
CA LEU A 22 -5.61 22.94 0.44
C LEU A 22 -4.76 23.79 1.39
N THR A 23 -5.36 24.31 2.47
CA THR A 23 -4.66 25.07 3.50
C THR A 23 -3.68 24.16 4.23
N ALA A 24 -4.14 23.00 4.72
CA ALA A 24 -3.27 22.00 5.37
C ALA A 24 -2.16 21.50 4.43
N TYR A 25 -2.47 21.30 3.15
CA TYR A 25 -1.45 20.97 2.15
C TYR A 25 -0.37 22.06 2.05
N SER A 26 -0.78 23.32 1.93
CA SER A 26 0.16 24.44 1.81
C SER A 26 0.98 24.66 3.09
N ALA A 27 0.38 24.44 4.27
CA ALA A 27 1.05 24.50 5.56
C ALA A 27 2.08 23.38 5.71
N LEU A 28 1.74 22.16 5.28
CA LEU A 28 2.67 21.02 5.24
C LEU A 28 3.85 21.32 4.31
N ALA A 29 3.58 21.76 3.08
CA ALA A 29 4.62 22.08 2.09
C ALA A 29 5.55 23.20 2.60
N GLY A 30 4.98 24.28 3.14
CA GLY A 30 5.73 25.41 3.68
C GLY A 30 6.54 25.05 4.92
N SER A 31 6.02 24.18 5.78
CA SER A 31 6.72 23.71 6.98
C SER A 31 7.90 22.80 6.63
N LEU A 32 7.73 21.90 5.65
CA LEU A 32 8.80 21.07 5.11
C LEU A 32 9.92 21.89 4.47
N ASP A 33 9.58 22.84 3.60
CA ASP A 33 10.57 23.73 2.97
C ASP A 33 11.27 24.62 4.02
N GLY A 34 10.50 25.14 4.98
CA GLY A 34 11.01 25.93 6.08
C GLY A 34 11.99 25.14 6.94
N ALA A 35 11.73 23.86 7.21
CA ALA A 35 12.64 23.00 7.97
C ALA A 35 14.01 22.87 7.29
N VAL A 36 14.05 22.73 5.96
CA VAL A 36 15.31 22.68 5.19
C VAL A 36 16.04 24.02 5.26
N GLN A 37 15.33 25.14 5.09
CA GLN A 37 15.92 26.48 5.10
C GLN A 37 16.56 26.84 6.45
N VAL A 38 15.86 26.57 7.56
CA VAL A 38 16.34 26.94 8.90
C VAL A 38 17.33 25.94 9.47
N ARG A 39 17.44 24.71 8.91
CA ARG A 39 18.31 23.66 9.44
C ARG A 39 19.79 24.07 9.51
N ALA A 40 20.24 24.92 8.58
CA ALA A 40 21.61 25.43 8.58
C ALA A 40 21.89 26.39 9.76
N GLN A 41 20.84 27.02 10.30
CA GLN A 41 20.92 28.02 11.37
C GLN A 41 20.62 27.42 12.74
N SER A 42 19.56 26.59 12.83
CA SER A 42 19.16 25.93 14.08
C SER A 42 18.45 24.60 13.83
N ALA A 43 18.96 23.55 14.46
CA ALA A 43 18.35 22.22 14.43
C ALA A 43 17.01 22.19 15.19
N GLU A 44 16.89 22.97 16.27
CA GLU A 44 15.65 23.09 17.06
C GLU A 44 14.55 23.77 16.24
N GLN A 45 14.86 24.87 15.54
CA GLN A 45 13.89 25.52 14.67
C GLN A 45 13.46 24.60 13.52
N ALA A 46 14.38 23.79 12.98
CA ALA A 46 14.04 22.81 11.96
C ALA A 46 13.14 21.69 12.52
N LEU A 47 13.35 21.26 13.77
CA LEU A 47 12.48 20.28 14.43
C LEU A 47 11.07 20.86 14.63
N ASN A 48 10.96 22.09 15.14
CA ASN A 48 9.67 22.77 15.31
C ASN A 48 8.91 22.88 13.97
N ARG A 49 9.63 23.13 12.86
CA ARG A 49 9.05 23.13 11.51
C ARG A 49 8.60 21.73 11.08
N LEU A 50 9.36 20.68 11.39
CA LEU A 50 8.94 19.29 11.10
C LEU A 50 7.75 18.86 11.97
N ASP A 51 7.61 19.40 13.18
CA ASP A 51 6.46 19.13 14.04
C ASP A 51 5.20 19.84 13.55
N ALA A 52 5.32 21.10 13.12
CA ALA A 52 4.26 21.80 12.40
C ALA A 52 3.86 21.08 11.09
N ALA A 53 4.84 20.51 10.38
CA ALA A 53 4.56 19.65 9.22
C ALA A 53 3.77 18.39 9.62
N GLY A 54 4.10 17.76 10.75
CA GLY A 54 3.33 16.64 11.30
C GLY A 54 1.86 17.00 11.57
N GLN A 55 1.62 18.12 12.25
CA GLN A 55 0.26 18.62 12.53
C GLN A 55 -0.51 18.90 11.24
N ALA A 56 0.10 19.59 10.27
CA ALA A 56 -0.53 19.85 8.98
C ALA A 56 -0.81 18.57 8.18
N LEU A 57 0.02 17.52 8.33
CA LEU A 57 -0.27 16.22 7.73
C LEU A 57 -1.48 15.55 8.39
N ASP A 58 -1.64 15.65 9.71
CA ASP A 58 -2.79 15.07 10.40
C ASP A 58 -4.11 15.79 10.05
N GLU A 59 -4.07 17.09 9.79
CA GLU A 59 -5.21 17.84 9.22
C GLU A 59 -5.49 17.46 7.76
N LEU A 60 -4.45 17.16 6.97
CA LEU A 60 -4.58 16.80 5.56
C LEU A 60 -5.05 15.35 5.36
N ALA A 61 -4.57 14.42 6.20
CA ALA A 61 -4.80 12.98 6.15
C ALA A 61 -6.26 12.54 5.92
N PRO A 62 -7.27 13.07 6.64
CA PRO A 62 -8.67 12.67 6.43
C PRO A 62 -9.22 13.10 5.07
N THR A 63 -8.62 14.11 4.44
CA THR A 63 -9.07 14.63 3.13
C THR A 63 -8.38 13.95 1.94
N LEU A 64 -7.37 13.12 2.19
CA LEU A 64 -6.65 12.37 1.17
C LEU A 64 -7.36 11.04 0.87
N ARG A 65 -7.63 10.79 -0.41
CA ARG A 65 -8.27 9.54 -0.86
C ARG A 65 -7.40 8.31 -0.64
N ASN A 66 -6.08 8.44 -0.82
CA ASN A 66 -5.16 7.31 -0.76
C ASN A 66 -4.43 7.26 0.59
N GLN A 67 -4.87 6.34 1.47
CA GLN A 67 -4.28 6.15 2.79
C GLN A 67 -2.84 5.60 2.75
N GLN A 68 -2.43 4.94 1.66
CA GLN A 68 -1.04 4.50 1.49
C GLN A 68 -0.10 5.70 1.27
N ILE A 69 -0.57 6.78 0.64
CA ILE A 69 0.21 8.01 0.51
C ILE A 69 0.34 8.69 1.88
N VAL A 70 -0.71 8.64 2.71
CA VAL A 70 -0.67 9.17 4.09
C VAL A 70 0.35 8.41 4.94
N SER A 71 0.34 7.07 4.91
CA SER A 71 1.35 6.29 5.64
C SER A 71 2.76 6.58 5.13
N GLY A 72 2.95 6.63 3.81
CA GLY A 72 4.24 6.99 3.22
C GLY A 72 4.72 8.40 3.58
N LEU A 73 3.81 9.37 3.72
CA LEU A 73 4.13 10.73 4.19
C LEU A 73 4.51 10.75 5.67
N ARG A 74 3.81 9.99 6.52
CA ARG A 74 4.18 9.83 7.94
C ARG A 74 5.57 9.20 8.09
N ASP A 75 5.84 8.15 7.31
CA ASP A 75 7.16 7.51 7.29
C ASP A 75 8.25 8.46 6.77
N ALA A 76 7.94 9.27 5.75
CA ALA A 76 8.88 10.26 5.22
C ALA A 76 9.16 11.40 6.23
N LEU A 77 8.16 11.84 7.00
CA LEU A 77 8.35 12.80 8.09
C LEU A 77 9.16 12.20 9.24
N GLY A 78 8.89 10.95 9.63
CA GLY A 78 9.69 10.22 10.62
C GLY A 78 11.16 10.12 10.20
N ARG A 79 11.40 9.78 8.92
CA ARG A 79 12.76 9.77 8.34
C ARG A 79 13.39 11.15 8.28
N SER A 80 12.62 12.20 7.99
CA SER A 80 13.11 13.59 8.00
C SER A 80 13.52 14.03 9.41
N ARG A 81 12.76 13.66 10.44
CA ARG A 81 13.13 13.89 11.86
C ARG A 81 14.39 13.12 12.24
N ALA A 82 14.50 11.85 11.84
CA ALA A 82 15.72 11.06 12.09
C ALA A 82 16.95 11.64 11.34
N ALA A 83 16.76 12.18 10.14
CA ALA A 83 17.79 12.82 9.34
C ALA A 83 18.31 14.13 9.96
N LEU A 84 17.47 14.82 10.75
CA LEU A 84 17.84 16.07 11.42
C LEU A 84 19.07 15.91 12.32
N ALA A 85 19.20 14.76 12.98
CA ALA A 85 20.34 14.41 13.83
C ALA A 85 21.61 14.05 13.05
N ARG A 86 21.52 13.79 11.74
CA ARG A 86 22.65 13.35 10.90
C ARG A 86 23.27 14.50 10.13
N THR A 87 22.63 14.98 9.07
CA THR A 87 23.16 16.05 8.23
C THR A 87 22.05 16.92 7.60
N PRO A 88 22.31 18.20 7.28
CA PRO A 88 21.37 19.04 6.55
C PRO A 88 21.02 18.49 5.15
N ALA A 89 21.99 17.86 4.50
CA ALA A 89 21.83 17.20 3.20
C ALA A 89 20.82 16.04 3.24
N GLU A 90 20.91 15.22 4.29
CA GLU A 90 20.01 14.10 4.51
C GLU A 90 18.59 14.60 4.76
N LEU A 91 18.45 15.65 5.57
CA LEU A 91 17.15 16.28 5.79
C LEU A 91 16.55 16.77 4.47
N GLU A 92 17.30 17.53 3.67
CA GLU A 92 16.81 18.02 2.38
C GLU A 92 16.37 16.88 1.47
N ALA A 93 17.17 15.81 1.38
CA ALA A 93 16.83 14.64 0.56
C ALA A 93 15.53 13.97 1.02
N GLN A 94 15.35 13.71 2.32
CA GLN A 94 14.12 13.10 2.84
C GLN A 94 12.91 14.02 2.63
N VAL A 95 13.08 15.33 2.78
CA VAL A 95 12.04 16.33 2.48
C VAL A 95 11.67 16.31 1.00
N GLN A 96 12.62 16.20 0.07
CA GLN A 96 12.32 16.08 -1.36
C GLN A 96 11.50 14.83 -1.69
N LEU A 97 11.76 13.71 -1.01
CA LEU A 97 10.96 12.49 -1.15
C LEU A 97 9.54 12.67 -0.59
N ALA A 98 9.40 13.30 0.59
CA ALA A 98 8.10 13.65 1.16
C ALA A 98 7.30 14.56 0.21
N ARG A 99 7.95 15.59 -0.35
CA ARG A 99 7.36 16.47 -1.37
C ARG A 99 6.93 15.72 -2.63
N GLY A 100 7.66 14.68 -3.04
CA GLY A 100 7.25 13.80 -4.13
C GLY A 100 5.92 13.11 -3.87
N LEU A 101 5.75 12.52 -2.69
CA LEU A 101 4.49 11.89 -2.27
C LEU A 101 3.34 12.90 -2.16
N MET A 102 3.60 14.10 -1.63
CA MET A 102 2.61 15.17 -1.58
C MET A 102 2.14 15.58 -2.97
N ARG A 103 3.07 15.80 -3.91
CA ARG A 103 2.73 16.15 -5.30
C ARG A 103 1.93 15.04 -5.97
N LYS A 104 2.26 13.78 -5.70
CA LYS A 104 1.51 12.62 -6.21
C LYS A 104 0.06 12.62 -5.69
N ALA A 105 -0.13 12.81 -4.38
CA ALA A 105 -1.46 12.93 -3.79
C ALA A 105 -2.28 14.09 -4.41
N LEU A 106 -1.68 15.28 -4.53
CA LEU A 106 -2.34 16.44 -5.13
C LEU A 106 -2.70 16.18 -6.61
N TYR A 107 -1.79 15.58 -7.38
CA TYR A 107 -2.01 15.24 -8.78
C TYR A 107 -3.17 14.25 -8.96
N ASP A 108 -3.15 13.12 -8.25
CA ASP A 108 -4.17 12.07 -8.39
C ASP A 108 -5.55 12.59 -7.96
N GLN A 109 -5.62 13.34 -6.85
CA GLN A 109 -6.88 13.89 -6.34
C GLN A 109 -7.43 15.00 -7.25
N SER A 110 -6.57 15.87 -7.80
CA SER A 110 -6.99 16.93 -8.72
C SER A 110 -7.54 16.36 -10.02
N LEU A 111 -6.91 15.32 -10.59
CA LEU A 111 -7.43 14.66 -11.79
C LEU A 111 -8.76 13.96 -11.54
N ALA A 112 -8.91 13.32 -10.37
CA ALA A 112 -10.17 12.70 -9.99
C ALA A 112 -11.29 13.75 -9.77
N ALA A 113 -10.97 14.89 -9.15
CA ALA A 113 -11.91 15.99 -8.93
C ALA A 113 -12.36 16.62 -10.25
N LEU A 114 -11.42 16.85 -11.18
CA LEU A 114 -11.72 17.38 -12.52
C LEU A 114 -12.61 16.46 -13.34
N GLY A 115 -12.48 15.13 -13.17
CA GLY A 115 -13.36 14.15 -13.82
C GLY A 115 -14.77 14.10 -13.24
N ALA A 116 -14.94 14.46 -11.96
CA ALA A 116 -16.25 14.47 -11.30
C ALA A 116 -16.99 15.82 -11.41
N GLN A 117 -16.30 16.93 -11.16
CA GLN A 117 -16.86 18.29 -11.16
C GLN A 117 -15.85 19.35 -11.64
N PRO A 118 -15.77 19.64 -12.95
CA PRO A 118 -14.76 20.54 -13.53
C PRO A 118 -14.90 22.01 -13.08
N THR A 119 -16.07 22.44 -12.64
CA THR A 119 -16.35 23.83 -12.21
C THR A 119 -15.79 24.18 -10.82
N ASN A 120 -15.57 23.20 -9.95
CA ASN A 120 -15.15 23.41 -8.56
C ASN A 120 -13.64 23.22 -8.32
N ALA A 121 -12.86 22.93 -9.37
CA ALA A 121 -11.44 22.60 -9.26
C ALA A 121 -10.48 23.81 -9.35
N GLY A 122 -10.97 25.05 -9.36
CA GLY A 122 -10.15 26.24 -9.62
C GLY A 122 -9.01 26.47 -8.62
N SER A 123 -9.26 26.28 -7.32
CA SER A 123 -8.26 26.41 -6.26
C SER A 123 -7.22 25.29 -6.30
N GLN A 124 -7.65 24.05 -6.57
CA GLN A 124 -6.78 22.88 -6.78
C GLN A 124 -5.85 23.08 -7.98
N LEU A 125 -6.40 23.55 -9.11
CA LEU A 125 -5.62 23.86 -10.31
C LEU A 125 -4.58 24.96 -10.05
N THR A 126 -4.92 25.98 -9.27
CA THR A 126 -3.98 27.06 -8.91
C THR A 126 -2.84 26.57 -8.04
N LEU A 127 -3.14 25.70 -7.06
CA LEU A 127 -2.12 25.08 -6.23
C LEU A 127 -1.22 24.14 -7.07
N LEU A 128 -1.81 23.39 -7.98
CA LEU A 128 -1.13 22.43 -8.82
C LEU A 128 -0.27 23.10 -9.91
N THR A 129 -0.69 24.23 -10.49
CA THR A 129 0.20 25.04 -11.36
C THR A 129 1.41 25.54 -10.58
N ARG A 130 1.20 26.03 -9.36
CA ARG A 130 2.29 26.49 -8.47
C ARG A 130 3.25 25.35 -8.13
N GLU A 131 2.74 24.20 -7.70
CA GLU A 131 3.56 23.04 -7.31
C GLU A 131 4.38 22.49 -8.48
N PHE A 132 3.81 22.43 -9.69
CA PHE A 132 4.53 21.98 -10.89
C PHE A 132 5.38 23.09 -11.54
N GLY A 133 5.36 24.31 -10.99
CA GLY A 133 6.11 25.46 -11.51
C GLY A 133 5.62 25.94 -12.88
N LEU A 134 4.34 25.74 -13.19
CA LEU A 134 3.69 26.26 -14.40
C LEU A 134 3.30 27.71 -14.17
N SER A 135 3.73 28.60 -15.06
CA SER A 135 3.42 30.03 -15.03
C SER A 135 3.12 30.57 -16.44
N GLY A 136 2.55 31.77 -16.52
CA GLY A 136 2.20 32.42 -17.79
C GLY A 136 1.32 31.54 -18.68
N ASP A 137 1.69 31.43 -19.95
CA ASP A 137 0.96 30.68 -20.98
C ASP A 137 0.76 29.19 -20.64
N ALA A 138 1.70 28.58 -19.90
CA ALA A 138 1.58 27.19 -19.53
C ALA A 138 0.48 26.97 -18.48
N ALA A 139 0.34 27.90 -17.52
CA ALA A 139 -0.71 27.87 -16.51
C ALA A 139 -2.08 28.20 -17.12
N SER A 140 -2.15 29.19 -18.02
CA SER A 140 -3.40 29.53 -18.71
C SER A 140 -3.88 28.37 -19.58
N ALA A 141 -2.99 27.72 -20.33
CA ALA A 141 -3.32 26.56 -21.15
C ALA A 141 -3.78 25.34 -20.35
N LEU A 142 -3.16 25.07 -19.19
CA LEU A 142 -3.63 24.03 -18.26
C LEU A 142 -5.06 24.34 -17.78
N SER A 143 -5.30 25.58 -17.36
CA SER A 143 -6.61 26.02 -16.88
C SER A 143 -7.70 25.93 -17.97
N ALA A 144 -7.34 26.23 -19.23
CA ALA A 144 -8.24 26.13 -20.36
C ALA A 144 -8.58 24.68 -20.70
N ASP A 145 -7.59 23.77 -20.73
CA ASP A 145 -7.83 22.35 -20.96
C ASP A 145 -8.66 21.73 -19.82
N ALA A 146 -8.45 22.16 -18.56
CA ALA A 146 -9.25 21.72 -17.42
C ALA A 146 -10.71 22.20 -17.49
N LYS A 147 -10.94 23.49 -17.80
CA LYS A 147 -12.30 24.03 -18.02
C LYS A 147 -13.02 23.36 -19.19
N ALA A 148 -12.26 22.95 -20.21
CA ALA A 148 -12.79 22.21 -21.36
C ALA A 148 -13.00 20.70 -21.08
N GLY A 149 -12.77 20.22 -19.86
CA GLY A 149 -12.94 18.80 -19.49
C GLY A 149 -11.91 17.85 -20.14
N ARG A 150 -10.80 18.37 -20.66
CA ARG A 150 -9.77 17.59 -21.38
C ARG A 150 -8.74 17.01 -20.41
N LEU A 151 -9.16 16.06 -19.58
CA LEU A 151 -8.33 15.46 -18.53
C LEU A 151 -7.00 14.89 -19.05
N GLU A 152 -7.03 14.24 -20.22
CA GLU A 152 -5.82 13.68 -20.83
C GLU A 152 -4.78 14.76 -21.17
N ARG A 153 -5.22 15.94 -21.63
CA ARG A 153 -4.32 17.08 -21.87
C ARG A 153 -3.82 17.70 -20.58
N VAL A 154 -4.64 17.78 -19.55
CA VAL A 154 -4.23 18.26 -18.22
C VAL A 154 -3.14 17.35 -17.65
N ALA A 155 -3.38 16.03 -17.63
CA ALA A 155 -2.42 15.04 -17.20
C ALA A 155 -1.12 15.10 -18.02
N TRP A 156 -1.23 15.17 -19.35
CA TRP A 156 -0.06 15.30 -20.25
C TRP A 156 0.81 16.52 -19.93
N ARG A 157 0.21 17.71 -19.73
CA ARG A 157 0.97 18.94 -19.39
C ARG A 157 1.73 18.81 -18.07
N LEU A 158 1.09 18.22 -17.06
CA LEU A 158 1.70 18.03 -15.73
C LEU A 158 2.81 16.99 -15.77
N GLN A 159 2.58 15.88 -16.48
CA GLN A 159 3.60 14.85 -16.68
C GLN A 159 4.82 15.46 -17.39
N ARG A 160 4.61 16.24 -18.45
CA ARG A 160 5.70 16.92 -19.16
C ARG A 160 6.49 17.86 -18.24
N ALA A 161 5.80 18.65 -17.41
CA ALA A 161 6.46 19.54 -16.44
C ALA A 161 7.28 18.77 -15.40
N ALA A 162 6.73 17.68 -14.85
CA ALA A 162 7.45 16.84 -13.90
C ALA A 162 8.66 16.14 -14.54
N VAL A 163 8.55 15.62 -15.77
CA VAL A 163 9.67 15.01 -16.50
C VAL A 163 10.78 16.03 -16.78
N GLN A 164 10.45 17.29 -17.09
CA GLN A 164 11.45 18.36 -17.20
C GLN A 164 12.20 18.59 -15.88
N LYS A 165 11.50 18.53 -14.74
CA LYS A 165 12.13 18.63 -13.41
C LYS A 165 13.02 17.42 -13.09
N VAL A 166 12.60 16.20 -13.44
CA VAL A 166 13.44 14.99 -13.33
C VAL A 166 14.71 15.16 -14.17
N SER A 167 14.57 15.57 -15.43
CA SER A 167 15.70 15.77 -16.34
C SER A 167 16.70 16.80 -15.81
N ALA A 168 16.21 17.96 -15.37
CA ALA A 168 17.06 19.01 -14.79
C ALA A 168 17.80 18.54 -13.53
N ALA A 169 17.12 17.80 -12.65
CA ALA A 169 17.74 17.25 -11.44
C ALA A 169 18.81 16.20 -11.77
N LEU A 170 18.55 15.29 -12.72
CA LEU A 170 19.52 14.27 -13.16
C LEU A 170 20.73 14.88 -13.91
N GLN A 171 20.54 15.99 -14.64
CA GLN A 171 21.62 16.74 -15.27
C GLN A 171 22.51 17.43 -14.23
N ALA A 172 21.91 17.92 -13.14
CA ALA A 172 22.64 18.54 -12.02
C ALA A 172 23.37 17.51 -11.12
N THR A 173 23.01 16.22 -11.18
CA THR A 173 23.70 15.15 -10.44
C THR A 173 25.02 14.77 -11.10
N ARG A 174 26.12 14.81 -10.34
CA ARG A 174 27.43 14.31 -10.80
C ARG A 174 27.65 12.89 -10.28
N ALA A 175 28.47 12.10 -10.96
CA ALA A 175 28.88 10.77 -10.50
C ALA A 175 29.97 10.85 -9.41
N GLN A 176 29.68 11.63 -8.37
CA GLN A 176 30.62 11.98 -7.30
C GLN A 176 29.86 11.97 -5.98
N GLN A 177 30.46 11.41 -4.93
CA GLN A 177 29.87 11.33 -3.59
C GLN A 177 29.87 12.70 -2.91
N THR A 178 28.96 13.55 -3.37
CA THR A 178 28.80 14.93 -2.93
C THR A 178 27.37 15.14 -2.44
N THR A 179 27.23 15.99 -1.42
CA THR A 179 25.93 16.44 -0.91
C THR A 179 24.99 16.90 -2.02
N GLY A 180 25.51 17.71 -2.96
CA GLY A 180 24.72 18.20 -4.09
C GLY A 180 24.21 17.08 -5.00
N SER A 181 25.01 16.05 -5.26
CA SER A 181 24.58 14.90 -6.08
C SER A 181 23.53 14.05 -5.35
N TYR A 182 23.65 13.92 -4.03
CA TYR A 182 22.67 13.19 -3.21
C TYR A 182 21.31 13.88 -3.21
N VAL A 183 21.30 15.19 -2.92
CA VAL A 183 20.09 16.02 -2.94
C VAL A 183 19.46 16.06 -4.33
N ASN A 184 20.26 16.24 -5.39
CA ASN A 184 19.73 16.28 -6.76
C ASN A 184 19.13 14.93 -7.19
N LEU A 185 19.72 13.81 -6.77
CA LEU A 185 19.16 12.50 -7.06
C LEU A 185 17.88 12.21 -6.25
N ALA A 186 17.81 12.65 -4.98
CA ALA A 186 16.58 12.59 -4.20
C ALA A 186 15.48 13.47 -4.81
N ARG A 187 15.83 14.67 -5.30
CA ARG A 187 14.92 15.57 -6.02
C ARG A 187 14.40 14.92 -7.31
N ALA A 188 15.27 14.31 -8.11
CA ALA A 188 14.89 13.56 -9.30
C ALA A 188 13.92 12.43 -8.97
N THR A 189 14.21 11.68 -7.90
CA THR A 189 13.36 10.59 -7.40
C THR A 189 11.97 11.11 -7.01
N GLY A 190 11.91 12.19 -6.21
CA GLY A 190 10.65 12.78 -5.77
C GLY A 190 9.78 13.32 -6.92
N TRP A 191 10.38 13.83 -8.01
CA TRP A 191 9.64 14.20 -9.21
C TRP A 191 9.20 13.00 -10.03
N PHE A 192 10.03 11.96 -10.11
CA PHE A 192 9.70 10.73 -10.83
C PHE A 192 8.52 9.99 -10.18
N THR A 193 8.41 9.97 -8.84
CA THR A 193 7.27 9.37 -8.12
C THR A 193 5.91 9.90 -8.57
N VAL A 194 5.84 11.15 -9.04
CA VAL A 194 4.58 11.76 -9.53
C VAL A 194 4.14 11.13 -10.84
N VAL A 195 5.11 10.78 -11.71
CA VAL A 195 4.89 10.36 -13.10
C VAL A 195 5.12 8.88 -13.36
N GLN A 196 5.50 8.11 -12.33
CA GLN A 196 5.82 6.68 -12.45
C GLN A 196 4.67 5.83 -13.01
N ASP A 197 3.42 6.29 -12.85
CA ASP A 197 2.22 5.58 -13.33
C ASP A 197 1.80 6.02 -14.74
N SER A 198 2.60 6.87 -15.42
CA SER A 198 2.31 7.28 -16.79
C SER A 198 2.52 6.10 -17.76
N THR A 199 1.59 5.91 -18.68
CA THR A 199 1.74 4.93 -19.78
C THR A 199 2.93 5.22 -20.69
N SER A 200 3.43 6.46 -20.68
CA SER A 200 4.55 6.91 -21.50
C SER A 200 5.92 6.74 -20.81
N VAL A 201 5.97 6.23 -19.57
CA VAL A 201 7.20 6.12 -18.76
C VAL A 201 8.23 5.12 -19.33
N GLY A 202 7.78 4.15 -20.12
CA GLY A 202 8.63 3.10 -20.71
C GLY A 202 9.28 2.21 -19.65
N ASP A 203 10.58 1.95 -19.81
CA ASP A 203 11.36 1.05 -18.94
C ASP A 203 11.94 1.73 -17.68
N LEU A 204 11.64 3.01 -17.45
CA LEU A 204 12.09 3.71 -16.25
C LEU A 204 11.36 3.18 -15.02
N LYS A 205 12.11 2.85 -13.96
CA LYS A 205 11.56 2.30 -12.70
C LYS A 205 12.13 3.02 -11.49
N LEU A 206 11.32 3.14 -10.43
CA LEU A 206 11.76 3.75 -9.16
C LEU A 206 12.96 3.01 -8.54
N SER A 207 13.07 1.70 -8.76
CA SER A 207 14.21 0.89 -8.32
C SER A 207 15.55 1.33 -8.93
N GLN A 208 15.56 1.89 -10.14
CA GLN A 208 16.77 2.39 -10.79
C GLN A 208 17.29 3.65 -10.07
N PHE A 209 16.40 4.54 -9.62
CA PHE A 209 16.75 5.69 -8.79
C PHE A 209 17.27 5.23 -7.41
N GLY A 210 16.63 4.24 -6.80
CA GLY A 210 17.08 3.65 -5.54
C GLY A 210 18.47 2.99 -5.64
N ASN A 211 18.74 2.30 -6.75
CA ASN A 211 20.06 1.72 -7.02
C ASN A 211 21.13 2.80 -7.21
N ALA A 212 20.83 3.86 -7.97
CA ALA A 212 21.73 5.00 -8.13
C ALA A 212 22.01 5.69 -6.78
N LEU A 213 21.01 5.82 -5.91
CA LEU A 213 21.18 6.39 -4.57
C LEU A 213 22.09 5.50 -3.71
N ARG A 214 21.90 4.17 -3.76
CA ARG A 214 22.75 3.20 -3.07
C ARG A 214 24.21 3.31 -3.53
N GLN A 215 24.44 3.32 -4.85
CA GLN A 215 25.78 3.46 -5.45
C GLN A 215 26.45 4.78 -5.06
N LEU A 216 25.68 5.87 -5.05
CA LEU A 216 26.17 7.16 -4.58
C LEU A 216 26.58 7.12 -3.11
N THR A 217 25.77 6.50 -2.24
CA THR A 217 26.10 6.37 -0.82
C THR A 217 27.26 5.41 -0.55
N SER A 218 27.45 4.37 -1.38
CA SER A 218 28.54 3.41 -1.26
C SER A 218 29.84 3.86 -1.94
N GLY A 219 29.86 5.01 -2.60
CA GLY A 219 31.04 5.51 -3.32
C GLY A 219 31.33 4.80 -4.65
N ASP A 220 30.40 4.01 -5.18
CA ASP A 220 30.56 3.31 -6.48
C ASP A 220 30.35 4.28 -7.65
N THR A 221 31.38 5.06 -7.98
CA THR A 221 31.30 6.09 -9.04
C THR A 221 31.13 5.50 -10.43
N ALA A 222 31.71 4.33 -10.70
CA ALA A 222 31.61 3.64 -11.99
C ALA A 222 30.19 3.12 -12.22
N GLY A 223 29.64 2.40 -11.25
CA GLY A 223 28.25 1.96 -11.28
C GLY A 223 27.27 3.12 -11.32
N LEU A 224 27.52 4.17 -10.52
CA LEU A 224 26.71 5.39 -10.54
C LEU A 224 26.73 6.08 -11.90
N THR A 225 27.88 6.16 -12.58
CA THR A 225 27.98 6.74 -13.93
C THR A 225 27.10 6.00 -14.92
N SER A 226 27.13 4.66 -14.89
CA SER A 226 26.27 3.81 -15.71
C SER A 226 24.77 4.00 -15.40
N SER A 227 24.42 3.99 -14.11
CA SER A 227 23.04 4.22 -13.65
C SER A 227 22.52 5.60 -14.05
N LEU A 228 23.31 6.67 -13.87
CA LEU A 228 22.93 8.02 -14.29
C LEU A 228 22.79 8.12 -15.81
N GLY A 229 23.65 7.45 -16.59
CA GLY A 229 23.52 7.36 -18.04
C GLY A 229 22.20 6.71 -18.45
N THR A 230 21.84 5.61 -17.80
CA THR A 230 20.57 4.90 -18.03
C THR A 230 19.35 5.76 -17.66
N LEU A 231 19.37 6.38 -16.48
CA LEU A 231 18.30 7.26 -16.00
C LEU A 231 18.09 8.47 -16.92
N ARG A 232 19.19 9.11 -17.37
CA ARG A 232 19.13 10.25 -18.30
C ARG A 232 18.56 9.84 -19.64
N ARG A 233 19.01 8.71 -20.21
CA ARG A 233 18.48 8.21 -21.49
C ARG A 233 17.01 7.84 -21.38
N GLY A 234 16.61 7.10 -20.35
CA GLY A 234 15.20 6.77 -20.13
C GLY A 234 14.34 8.02 -19.95
N THR A 235 14.85 9.04 -19.24
CA THR A 235 14.11 10.31 -19.05
C THR A 235 13.99 11.10 -20.35
N GLN A 236 15.00 11.04 -21.23
CA GLN A 236 14.92 11.62 -22.57
C GLN A 236 13.89 10.91 -23.45
N VAL A 237 13.87 9.57 -23.45
CA VAL A 237 12.85 8.78 -24.17
C VAL A 237 11.46 9.13 -23.68
N PHE A 238 11.27 9.22 -22.36
CA PHE A 238 9.99 9.62 -21.78
C PHE A 238 9.61 11.06 -22.18
N ALA A 239 10.56 12.00 -22.17
CA ALA A 239 10.31 13.38 -22.63
C ALA A 239 9.92 13.44 -24.11
N GLN A 240 10.49 12.58 -24.95
CA GLN A 240 10.13 12.46 -26.38
C GLN A 240 8.73 11.88 -26.56
N ALA A 241 8.36 10.86 -25.78
CA ALA A 241 7.00 10.30 -25.78
C ALA A 241 5.95 11.36 -25.39
N LEU A 242 6.31 12.30 -24.52
CA LEU A 242 5.47 13.43 -24.11
C LEU A 242 5.61 14.68 -24.99
N ALA A 243 6.37 14.64 -26.10
CA ALA A 243 6.59 15.81 -26.93
C ALA A 243 5.30 16.28 -27.61
N GLN A 244 4.45 15.34 -28.03
CA GLN A 244 3.22 15.61 -28.76
C GLN A 244 2.00 15.49 -27.84
N PRO A 245 1.05 16.45 -27.88
CA PRO A 245 -0.15 16.37 -27.08
C PRO A 245 -1.07 15.23 -27.57
N PRO A 246 -1.82 14.58 -26.67
CA PRO A 246 -2.81 13.58 -27.07
C PRO A 246 -3.85 14.20 -28.02
N ALA A 247 -4.22 13.41 -29.04
CA ALA A 247 -5.22 13.80 -30.02
C ALA A 247 -6.56 14.04 -29.32
N LEU A 248 -7.23 15.15 -29.66
CA LEU A 248 -8.58 15.39 -29.16
C LEU A 248 -9.50 14.42 -29.88
N THR A 249 -10.06 13.45 -29.16
CA THR A 249 -11.19 12.69 -29.66
C THR A 249 -12.33 13.70 -29.90
N PRO A 250 -12.84 13.86 -31.13
CA PRO A 250 -13.96 14.76 -31.36
C PRO A 250 -15.13 14.31 -30.49
N ALA A 251 -15.75 15.25 -29.77
CA ALA A 251 -17.07 15.01 -29.21
C ALA A 251 -17.96 14.52 -30.37
N ARG A 252 -18.59 13.37 -30.20
CA ARG A 252 -19.58 12.86 -31.16
C ARG A 252 -20.54 14.00 -31.46
N PRO A 253 -20.75 14.39 -32.73
CA PRO A 253 -21.67 15.47 -33.04
C PRO A 253 -23.03 15.10 -32.48
N THR A 254 -23.53 15.91 -31.54
CA THR A 254 -24.98 16.04 -31.36
C THR A 254 -25.51 16.42 -32.73
N ALA A 255 -26.30 15.53 -33.32
CA ALA A 255 -26.96 15.80 -34.59
C ALA A 255 -27.77 17.09 -34.42
N GLY A 256 -27.24 18.18 -34.98
CA GLY A 256 -27.99 19.40 -35.20
C GLY A 256 -29.08 19.07 -36.20
N THR A 257 -30.32 19.16 -35.74
CA THR A 257 -31.53 19.15 -36.56
C THR A 257 -31.41 20.18 -37.69
N PRO A 258 -31.51 19.78 -38.97
CA PRO A 258 -31.89 20.70 -40.04
C PRO A 258 -33.41 20.89 -39.97
N ALA A 259 -33.83 22.16 -39.99
CA ALA A 259 -35.22 22.56 -40.14
C ALA A 259 -35.76 22.19 -41.54
N GLY A 260 -37.02 21.75 -41.63
CA GLY A 260 -37.78 21.76 -42.89
C GLY A 260 -38.80 20.64 -43.11
N ALA A 261 -40.05 20.91 -42.73
CA ALA A 261 -41.32 20.55 -43.38
C ALA A 261 -41.65 19.10 -43.82
N ALA A 262 -42.62 18.47 -43.15
CA ALA A 262 -43.99 18.20 -43.68
C ALA A 262 -44.74 17.16 -42.80
N THR A 263 -45.92 17.55 -42.29
CA THR A 263 -47.00 16.72 -41.68
C THR A 263 -47.86 16.03 -42.77
N PRO A 264 -48.90 15.19 -42.51
CA PRO A 264 -49.57 14.85 -41.24
C PRO A 264 -49.92 13.34 -41.01
N GLY A 265 -50.31 12.97 -39.77
CA GLY A 265 -50.96 11.68 -39.51
C GLY A 265 -51.21 11.32 -38.02
N THR A 266 -52.30 11.85 -37.46
CA THR A 266 -53.19 11.28 -36.41
C THR A 266 -52.65 10.81 -35.04
N THR A 267 -53.01 11.59 -34.01
CA THR A 267 -53.25 11.32 -32.56
C THR A 267 -54.33 10.22 -32.34
N PRO A 268 -54.75 9.77 -31.10
CA PRO A 268 -54.35 10.16 -29.73
C PRO A 268 -54.30 9.04 -28.64
N ALA A 269 -53.69 9.35 -27.47
CA ALA A 269 -54.13 8.90 -26.14
C ALA A 269 -53.35 9.69 -25.06
N THR A 270 -53.90 10.79 -24.53
CA THR A 270 -54.58 10.96 -23.23
C THR A 270 -53.68 10.99 -21.98
N THR A 271 -53.61 12.21 -21.44
CA THR A 271 -53.16 12.77 -20.13
C THR A 271 -53.78 12.04 -18.90
N PRO A 272 -53.33 12.25 -17.64
CA PRO A 272 -53.43 13.55 -16.93
C PRO A 272 -52.19 14.01 -16.14
N ALA A 273 -52.15 15.33 -15.92
CA ALA A 273 -51.24 16.06 -15.04
C ALA A 273 -51.70 16.02 -13.56
N THR A 274 -51.12 16.92 -12.75
CA THR A 274 -51.46 17.35 -11.35
C THR A 274 -50.53 16.67 -10.31
N SER A 275 -49.80 17.32 -9.39
CA SER A 275 -49.82 18.70 -8.87
C SER A 275 -48.50 18.96 -8.11
N ALA A 276 -48.06 20.22 -8.05
CA ALA A 276 -47.13 20.69 -7.01
C ALA A 276 -47.85 20.79 -5.64
N PRO A 277 -47.09 20.75 -4.53
CA PRO A 277 -47.30 21.78 -3.51
C PRO A 277 -45.98 22.39 -3.00
N THR A 278 -45.98 23.72 -3.05
CA THR A 278 -45.66 24.70 -2.00
C THR A 278 -44.58 24.42 -0.95
N ALA A 279 -43.72 25.43 -0.81
CA ALA A 279 -42.69 25.64 0.19
C ALA A 279 -43.13 25.35 1.64
N ALA A 280 -42.24 24.67 2.36
CA ALA A 280 -42.22 24.62 3.81
C ALA A 280 -40.83 25.07 4.30
N THR A 281 -40.89 25.87 5.35
CA THR A 281 -39.86 26.65 6.04
C THR A 281 -38.69 25.82 6.57
N ASP A 282 -37.53 26.47 6.68
CA ASP A 282 -36.32 26.03 7.39
C ASP A 282 -36.57 25.18 8.64
N PRO A 283 -35.85 24.05 8.77
CA PRO A 283 -35.27 23.63 10.03
C PRO A 283 -33.77 23.94 10.02
N ALA A 284 -33.34 24.66 11.06
CA ALA A 284 -31.97 25.07 11.30
C ALA A 284 -30.92 23.99 11.03
N ALA A 285 -29.80 24.45 10.46
CA ALA A 285 -28.58 23.69 10.25
C ALA A 285 -28.17 22.86 11.48
N PRO A 286 -27.80 21.57 11.33
CA PRO A 286 -27.03 20.92 12.36
C PRO A 286 -25.64 21.57 12.38
N ALA A 287 -25.35 22.29 13.46
CA ALA A 287 -24.01 22.75 13.78
C ALA A 287 -23.05 21.56 13.70
N THR A 288 -22.07 21.63 12.81
CA THR A 288 -20.95 20.70 12.74
C THR A 288 -20.13 20.89 13.99
N GLN A 289 -20.43 20.10 15.02
CA GLN A 289 -19.56 19.98 16.18
C GLN A 289 -18.25 19.33 15.70
N PRO A 290 -17.08 19.86 16.11
CA PRO A 290 -15.81 19.20 15.85
C PRO A 290 -15.87 17.78 16.43
N THR A 291 -15.55 16.77 15.62
CA THR A 291 -15.36 15.40 16.08
C THR A 291 -14.15 15.39 17.01
N THR A 292 -14.42 15.77 18.26
CA THR A 292 -13.44 15.89 19.31
C THR A 292 -13.02 14.46 19.63
N ARG A 293 -11.83 14.07 19.20
CA ARG A 293 -11.24 12.79 19.61
C ARG A 293 -11.24 12.80 21.13
N ALA A 294 -11.82 11.77 21.76
CA ALA A 294 -11.97 11.77 23.21
C ALA A 294 -10.59 11.96 23.86
N PRO A 295 -10.44 12.93 24.78
CA PRO A 295 -9.16 13.23 25.40
C PRO A 295 -8.59 11.96 26.07
N GLY A 296 -7.39 11.56 25.63
CA GLY A 296 -6.65 10.40 26.16
C GLY A 296 -6.37 9.26 25.16
N ALA A 297 -7.13 9.12 24.06
CA ALA A 297 -6.94 8.02 23.10
C ALA A 297 -5.60 8.09 22.32
N GLU A 298 -5.08 9.29 22.07
CA GLU A 298 -3.80 9.51 21.38
C GLU A 298 -2.61 8.87 22.11
N ALA A 299 -2.55 9.01 23.43
CA ALA A 299 -1.49 8.43 24.24
C ALA A 299 -1.54 6.90 24.21
N VAL A 300 -2.75 6.31 24.16
CA VAL A 300 -2.95 4.86 23.99
C VAL A 300 -2.47 4.40 22.62
N TYR A 301 -2.82 5.11 21.53
CA TYR A 301 -2.32 4.78 20.19
C TYR A 301 -0.79 4.89 20.09
N ALA A 302 -0.18 5.90 20.70
CA ALA A 302 1.28 6.06 20.71
C ALA A 302 1.98 4.92 21.46
N ALA A 303 1.41 4.46 22.58
CA ALA A 303 1.92 3.32 23.33
C ALA A 303 1.72 1.99 22.57
N LEU A 304 0.55 1.77 21.97
CA LEU A 304 0.30 0.62 21.09
C LEU A 304 1.19 0.63 19.84
N GLY A 305 1.50 1.80 19.28
CA GLY A 305 2.44 1.94 18.17
C GLY A 305 3.88 1.55 18.55
N ARG A 306 4.33 1.92 19.75
CA ARG A 306 5.61 1.44 20.30
C ARG A 306 5.60 -0.07 20.54
N ALA A 307 4.50 -0.62 21.05
CA ALA A 307 4.33 -2.06 21.23
C ALA A 307 4.38 -2.79 19.88
N LEU A 308 3.77 -2.24 18.84
CA LEU A 308 3.79 -2.80 17.49
C LEU A 308 5.21 -2.82 16.91
N ALA A 309 5.94 -1.71 17.03
CA ALA A 309 7.33 -1.63 16.58
C ALA A 309 8.23 -2.63 17.32
N ALA A 310 8.12 -2.71 18.64
CA ALA A 310 8.88 -3.66 19.45
C ALA A 310 8.54 -5.13 19.11
N SER A 311 7.25 -5.45 18.95
CA SER A 311 6.79 -6.79 18.53
C SER A 311 7.31 -7.19 17.14
N GLY A 312 7.43 -6.23 16.21
CA GLY A 312 7.99 -6.45 14.87
C GLY A 312 9.49 -6.72 14.86
N HIS A 313 10.20 -6.44 15.96
CA HIS A 313 11.61 -6.76 16.16
C HIS A 313 11.82 -7.99 17.06
N ALA A 314 10.76 -8.70 17.45
CA ALA A 314 10.78 -9.75 18.48
C ALA A 314 11.30 -9.28 19.85
N ASP A 315 11.17 -7.98 20.15
CA ASP A 315 11.50 -7.43 21.46
C ASP A 315 10.28 -7.51 22.38
N GLY A 316 10.08 -8.69 22.96
CA GLY A 316 8.94 -8.98 23.85
C GLY A 316 8.94 -8.15 25.14
N LEU A 317 10.12 -7.75 25.65
CA LEU A 317 10.24 -6.93 26.85
C LEU A 317 9.79 -5.50 26.60
N THR A 318 10.33 -4.86 25.55
CA THR A 318 9.92 -3.50 25.18
C THR A 318 8.47 -3.45 24.73
N ALA A 319 7.97 -4.50 24.06
CA ALA A 319 6.57 -4.61 23.68
C ALA A 319 5.65 -4.69 24.91
N ARG A 320 5.98 -5.50 25.93
CA ARG A 320 5.22 -5.56 27.19
C ARG A 320 5.25 -4.24 27.95
N ALA A 321 6.40 -3.58 28.05
CA ALA A 321 6.51 -2.27 28.69
C ALA A 321 5.63 -1.22 27.98
N ALA A 322 5.58 -1.25 26.64
CA ALA A 322 4.71 -0.37 25.86
C ALA A 322 3.22 -0.72 25.99
N LEU A 323 2.85 -2.01 26.15
CA LEU A 323 1.48 -2.44 26.45
C LEU A 323 1.04 -2.03 27.86
N GLN A 324 1.95 -2.04 28.84
CA GLN A 324 1.71 -1.53 30.20
C GLN A 324 1.53 0.00 30.22
N ASP A 325 2.31 0.72 29.41
CA ASP A 325 2.09 2.15 29.22
C ASP A 325 0.72 2.40 28.55
N ALA A 326 0.36 1.61 27.52
CA ALA A 326 -0.95 1.70 26.87
C ALA A 326 -2.11 1.47 27.86
N SER A 327 -1.98 0.51 28.79
CA SER A 327 -3.01 0.27 29.81
C SER A 327 -3.11 1.41 30.82
N THR A 328 -1.96 1.96 31.22
CA THR A 328 -1.91 3.14 32.09
C THR A 328 -2.53 4.36 31.42
N GLN A 329 -2.29 4.59 30.12
CA GLN A 329 -2.90 5.70 29.38
C GLN A 329 -4.40 5.45 29.12
N LEU A 330 -4.82 4.22 28.87
CA LEU A 330 -6.23 3.87 28.70
C LEU A 330 -7.00 4.11 30.01
N ALA A 331 -6.40 3.75 31.13
CA ALA A 331 -6.89 4.07 32.47
C ALA A 331 -6.87 5.57 32.78
N ARG A 332 -6.32 6.44 31.94
CA ARG A 332 -6.45 7.91 32.07
C ARG A 332 -7.41 8.51 31.04
N ALA A 333 -7.95 7.71 30.12
CA ALA A 333 -8.92 8.17 29.14
C ALA A 333 -10.18 8.69 29.82
N GLY A 334 -10.67 9.85 29.37
CA GLY A 334 -11.88 10.48 29.90
C GLY A 334 -13.17 9.86 29.38
N THR A 335 -14.30 10.33 29.89
CA THR A 335 -15.61 10.13 29.25
C THR A 335 -15.63 10.86 27.90
N PRO A 336 -16.37 10.36 26.89
CA PRO A 336 -17.31 9.23 26.93
C PRO A 336 -16.69 7.85 26.72
N LEU A 337 -15.36 7.73 26.57
CA LEU A 337 -14.72 6.45 26.20
C LEU A 337 -14.99 5.35 27.23
N ARG A 338 -14.85 5.68 28.52
CA ARG A 338 -15.02 4.76 29.64
C ARG A 338 -16.42 4.19 29.82
N ASP A 339 -17.44 4.86 29.29
CA ASP A 339 -18.85 4.48 29.50
C ASP A 339 -19.33 3.43 28.47
N THR A 340 -18.44 2.99 27.58
CA THR A 340 -18.75 2.03 26.51
C THR A 340 -18.43 0.58 26.93
N ALA A 341 -19.22 -0.39 26.47
CA ALA A 341 -18.93 -1.82 26.68
C ALA A 341 -17.61 -2.24 25.99
N GLU A 342 -17.27 -1.55 24.90
CA GLU A 342 -16.08 -1.71 24.10
C GLU A 342 -14.81 -1.32 24.87
N TYR A 343 -14.90 -0.33 25.77
CA TYR A 343 -13.80 0.01 26.67
C TYR A 343 -13.45 -1.14 27.62
N LEU A 344 -14.45 -1.79 28.23
CA LEU A 344 -14.23 -2.95 29.11
C LEU A 344 -13.60 -4.12 28.35
N THR A 345 -14.10 -4.37 27.13
CA THR A 345 -13.57 -5.42 26.26
C THR A 345 -12.10 -5.13 25.89
N LEU A 346 -11.78 -3.88 25.56
CA LEU A 346 -10.42 -3.45 25.27
C LEU A 346 -9.51 -3.56 26.49
N GLN A 347 -9.97 -3.13 27.65
CA GLN A 347 -9.20 -3.21 28.90
C GLN A 347 -8.84 -4.66 29.23
N GLN A 348 -9.81 -5.59 29.17
CA GLN A 348 -9.57 -7.02 29.38
C GLN A 348 -8.61 -7.60 28.34
N ALA A 349 -8.76 -7.22 27.06
CA ALA A 349 -7.85 -7.66 26.01
C ALA A 349 -6.41 -7.15 26.24
N LEU A 350 -6.26 -5.93 26.74
CA LEU A 350 -4.98 -5.30 27.00
C LEU A 350 -4.29 -5.90 28.23
N GLU A 351 -5.03 -6.18 29.30
CA GLU A 351 -4.56 -6.94 30.47
C GLU A 351 -4.13 -8.36 30.08
N GLY A 352 -4.95 -9.04 29.26
CA GLY A 352 -4.62 -10.34 28.69
C GLY A 352 -3.34 -10.30 27.85
N ALA A 353 -3.14 -9.25 27.05
CA ALA A 353 -1.96 -9.09 26.22
C ALA A 353 -0.67 -8.81 27.02
N GLN A 354 -0.76 -8.08 28.13
CA GLN A 354 0.39 -7.79 29.01
C GLN A 354 0.94 -9.06 29.67
N ASN A 355 0.07 -10.01 30.01
CA ASN A 355 0.44 -11.25 30.69
C ASN A 355 0.93 -12.35 29.74
N ARG A 356 1.02 -12.08 28.43
CA ARG A 356 1.45 -13.06 27.43
C ARG A 356 2.95 -13.02 27.17
N THR A 357 3.47 -14.18 26.87
CA THR A 357 4.81 -14.41 26.31
C THR A 357 4.80 -14.01 24.83
N ALA A 358 5.76 -13.18 24.42
CA ALA A 358 6.00 -12.70 23.06
C ALA A 358 4.75 -12.12 22.35
N PRO A 359 4.31 -10.88 22.68
CA PRO A 359 3.22 -10.23 21.96
C PRO A 359 3.57 -10.09 20.48
N ARG A 360 2.67 -10.55 19.59
CA ARG A 360 2.90 -10.50 18.14
C ARG A 360 2.33 -9.22 17.52
N PRO A 361 2.85 -8.80 16.34
CA PRO A 361 2.33 -7.64 15.64
C PRO A 361 0.82 -7.70 15.35
N SER A 362 0.29 -8.89 15.02
CA SER A 362 -1.14 -9.11 14.79
C SER A 362 -2.00 -8.86 16.03
N ASP A 363 -1.49 -9.19 17.21
CA ASP A 363 -2.21 -9.02 18.48
C ASP A 363 -2.29 -7.53 18.83
N VAL A 364 -1.20 -6.79 18.60
CA VAL A 364 -1.17 -5.33 18.80
C VAL A 364 -2.06 -4.61 17.78
N GLN A 365 -2.09 -5.06 16.52
CA GLN A 365 -3.02 -4.54 15.51
C GLN A 365 -4.49 -4.76 15.91
N ALA A 366 -4.83 -5.92 16.48
CA ALA A 366 -6.17 -6.18 16.99
C ALA A 366 -6.54 -5.26 18.17
N LEU A 367 -5.59 -4.95 19.07
CA LEU A 367 -5.79 -3.97 20.15
C LEU A 367 -6.01 -2.54 19.62
N ILE A 368 -5.27 -2.13 18.58
CA ILE A 368 -5.47 -0.85 17.88
C ILE A 368 -6.87 -0.78 17.25
N ALA A 369 -7.32 -1.87 16.62
CA ALA A 369 -8.67 -1.96 16.06
C ALA A 369 -9.76 -1.93 17.16
N GLY A 370 -9.49 -2.56 18.31
CA GLY A 370 -10.34 -2.49 19.50
C GLY A 370 -10.50 -1.06 20.05
N LEU A 371 -9.41 -0.30 20.11
CA LEU A 371 -9.43 1.11 20.50
C LEU A 371 -10.23 1.98 19.52
N ALA A 372 -10.08 1.73 18.22
CA ALA A 372 -10.88 2.42 17.20
C ALA A 372 -12.38 2.12 17.35
N ASN A 373 -12.75 0.89 17.73
CA ASN A 373 -14.14 0.54 18.05
C ASN A 373 -14.66 1.24 19.31
N ALA A 374 -13.86 1.33 20.37
CA ALA A 374 -14.23 2.08 21.57
C ALA A 374 -14.45 3.58 21.27
N GLU A 375 -13.61 4.19 20.41
CA GLU A 375 -13.79 5.57 19.94
C GLU A 375 -15.04 5.76 19.07
N ARG A 376 -15.46 4.76 18.28
CA ARG A 376 -16.71 4.80 17.51
C ARG A 376 -17.92 4.71 18.44
N ALA A 377 -17.91 3.74 19.36
CA ALA A 377 -18.97 3.57 20.35
C ALA A 377 -19.16 4.84 21.20
N ALA A 378 -18.06 5.47 21.63
CA ALA A 378 -18.07 6.69 22.43
C ALA A 378 -18.66 7.90 21.66
N ARG A 379 -18.66 7.85 20.32
CA ARG A 379 -19.27 8.85 19.43
C ARG A 379 -20.69 8.48 18.98
N GLY A 380 -21.25 7.37 19.48
CA GLY A 380 -22.55 6.84 19.04
C GLY A 380 -22.54 6.30 17.60
N GLU A 381 -21.37 6.06 17.02
CA GLU A 381 -21.21 5.49 15.68
C GLU A 381 -21.30 3.95 15.73
N PRO A 382 -21.73 3.30 14.63
CA PRO A 382 -21.74 1.85 14.54
C PRO A 382 -20.32 1.29 14.64
N VAL A 383 -20.16 0.30 15.51
CA VAL A 383 -18.91 -0.44 15.75
C VAL A 383 -18.67 -1.49 14.66
N SER A 384 -17.41 -1.68 14.28
CA SER A 384 -17.00 -2.67 13.27
C SER A 384 -17.03 -4.07 13.88
N ALA A 385 -17.88 -4.94 13.32
CA ALA A 385 -17.94 -6.36 13.71
C ALA A 385 -16.62 -7.09 13.41
N LEU A 386 -15.91 -6.69 12.35
CA LEU A 386 -14.62 -7.26 11.98
C LEU A 386 -13.54 -6.92 13.01
N ASP A 387 -13.49 -5.66 13.46
CA ASP A 387 -12.54 -5.22 14.49
C ASP A 387 -12.82 -5.94 15.81
N ARG A 388 -14.10 -6.13 16.17
CA ARG A 388 -14.52 -6.90 17.35
C ARG A 388 -14.12 -8.38 17.23
N ALA A 389 -14.32 -9.00 16.07
CA ALA A 389 -13.91 -10.38 15.82
C ALA A 389 -12.37 -10.53 15.88
N SER A 390 -11.62 -9.54 15.35
CA SER A 390 -10.16 -9.53 15.40
C SER A 390 -9.63 -9.46 16.83
N LEU A 391 -10.21 -8.58 17.65
CA LEU A 391 -9.88 -8.43 19.07
C LEU A 391 -10.25 -9.69 19.86
N GLY A 392 -11.42 -10.27 19.59
CA GLY A 392 -11.83 -11.55 20.18
C GLY A 392 -10.86 -12.67 19.84
N THR A 393 -10.47 -12.77 18.57
CA THR A 393 -9.53 -13.81 18.07
C THR A 393 -8.14 -13.66 18.68
N ALA A 394 -7.61 -12.44 18.74
CA ALA A 394 -6.37 -12.15 19.46
C ALA A 394 -6.51 -12.43 20.96
N GLY A 395 -7.71 -12.31 21.52
CA GLY A 395 -8.06 -12.67 22.88
C GLY A 395 -7.89 -14.16 23.20
N TRP A 396 -8.46 -15.04 22.37
CA TRP A 396 -8.50 -16.48 22.66
C TRP A 396 -7.42 -17.30 21.95
N PHE A 397 -6.99 -16.90 20.75
CA PHE A 397 -6.04 -17.63 19.89
C PHE A 397 -4.67 -16.94 19.81
N SER A 398 -3.99 -16.82 20.94
CA SER A 398 -2.67 -16.20 21.03
C SER A 398 -1.79 -16.86 22.11
N GLY A 399 -0.54 -16.40 22.24
CA GLY A 399 0.42 -16.92 23.23
C GLY A 399 0.68 -18.44 23.09
N TRP A 400 0.66 -19.15 24.23
CA TRP A 400 0.97 -20.58 24.30
C TRP A 400 -0.01 -21.47 23.53
N LEU A 401 -1.31 -21.15 23.51
CA LEU A 401 -2.29 -21.97 22.78
C LEU A 401 -1.97 -22.01 21.29
N ARG A 402 -1.75 -20.83 20.71
CA ARG A 402 -1.32 -20.69 19.32
C ARG A 402 0.02 -21.41 19.10
N ALA A 403 1.01 -21.19 19.97
CA ALA A 403 2.33 -21.82 19.84
C ALA A 403 2.25 -23.35 19.82
N LEU A 404 1.43 -23.95 20.68
CA LEU A 404 1.23 -25.41 20.74
C LEU A 404 0.48 -25.93 19.50
N ILE A 405 -0.56 -25.23 19.05
CA ILE A 405 -1.32 -25.63 17.84
C ILE A 405 -0.41 -25.58 16.61
N PHE A 406 0.35 -24.49 16.44
CA PHE A 406 1.28 -24.39 15.32
C PHE A 406 2.46 -25.37 15.44
N LEU A 407 2.91 -25.71 16.65
CA LEU A 407 3.89 -26.78 16.85
C LEU A 407 3.32 -28.13 16.38
N LEU A 408 2.09 -28.47 16.76
CA LEU A 408 1.42 -29.70 16.31
C LEU A 408 1.26 -29.73 14.79
N LEU A 409 0.85 -28.61 14.19
CA LEU A 409 0.76 -28.48 12.73
C LEU A 409 2.14 -28.59 12.07
N GLY A 410 3.16 -27.97 12.64
CA GLY A 410 4.54 -28.01 12.15
C GLY A 410 5.13 -29.42 12.19
N VAL A 411 4.91 -30.17 13.29
CA VAL A 411 5.27 -31.60 13.36
C VAL A 411 4.43 -32.42 12.38
N GLY A 412 3.15 -32.09 12.24
CA GLY A 412 2.21 -32.72 11.31
C GLY A 412 2.62 -32.63 9.84
N VAL A 413 3.44 -31.64 9.45
CA VAL A 413 4.02 -31.52 8.10
C VAL A 413 4.84 -32.75 7.71
N ALA A 414 5.46 -33.46 8.67
CA ALA A 414 6.26 -34.64 8.38
C ALA A 414 5.42 -35.82 7.88
N ALA A 415 4.17 -35.95 8.33
CA ALA A 415 3.30 -37.09 8.00
C ALA A 415 2.99 -37.21 6.49
N PRO A 416 2.47 -36.18 5.78
CA PRO A 416 2.22 -36.29 4.34
C PRO A 416 3.50 -36.49 3.53
N LEU A 417 4.63 -35.90 3.95
CA LEU A 417 5.92 -36.08 3.28
C LEU A 417 6.46 -37.52 3.46
N TYR A 418 6.32 -38.08 4.66
CA TYR A 418 6.69 -39.44 4.96
C TYR A 418 5.84 -40.45 4.17
N LEU A 419 4.52 -40.27 4.18
CA LEU A 419 3.60 -41.14 3.43
C LEU A 419 3.86 -41.08 1.92
N LEU A 420 4.13 -39.89 1.38
CA LEU A 420 4.48 -39.73 -0.04
C LEU A 420 5.79 -40.45 -0.39
N ASN A 421 6.81 -40.34 0.48
CA ASN A 421 8.09 -41.03 0.29
C ASN A 421 7.94 -42.55 0.41
N LEU A 422 7.08 -43.04 1.30
CA LEU A 422 6.81 -44.47 1.49
C LEU A 422 6.02 -45.07 0.32
N ALA A 423 5.01 -44.35 -0.18
CA ALA A 423 4.13 -44.84 -1.24
C ALA A 423 4.82 -44.93 -2.61
N PHE A 424 5.66 -43.96 -2.98
CA PHE A 424 6.20 -43.86 -4.33
C PHE A 424 7.73 -44.00 -4.42
N GLY A 425 8.43 -43.94 -3.29
CA GLY A 425 9.89 -44.04 -3.22
C GLY A 425 10.62 -42.85 -3.86
N GLY A 426 11.88 -42.62 -3.45
CA GLY A 426 12.69 -41.50 -3.91
C GLY A 426 13.34 -41.67 -5.30
N ARG A 427 13.04 -42.75 -6.05
CA ARG A 427 13.82 -43.12 -7.25
C ARG A 427 13.38 -42.41 -8.54
N ASN A 428 12.11 -41.97 -8.63
CA ASN A 428 11.58 -41.26 -9.79
C ASN A 428 11.74 -39.74 -9.64
N VAL A 429 12.28 -39.09 -10.67
CA VAL A 429 12.52 -37.63 -10.71
C VAL A 429 11.22 -36.82 -10.55
N TYR A 430 10.10 -37.29 -11.13
CA TYR A 430 8.81 -36.59 -11.06
C TYR A 430 8.20 -36.66 -9.66
N TRP A 431 8.29 -37.82 -9.00
CA TRP A 431 7.86 -37.97 -7.61
C TRP A 431 8.72 -37.13 -6.66
N ARG A 432 10.04 -37.06 -6.88
CA ARG A 432 10.92 -36.15 -6.12
C ARG A 432 10.53 -34.69 -6.30
N ALA A 433 10.15 -34.28 -7.50
CA ALA A 433 9.69 -32.91 -7.76
C ALA A 433 8.38 -32.60 -7.02
N ILE A 434 7.42 -33.53 -6.99
CA ILE A 434 6.18 -33.39 -6.22
C ILE A 434 6.48 -33.29 -4.72
N THR A 435 7.35 -34.17 -4.20
CA THR A 435 7.78 -34.13 -2.79
C THR A 435 8.45 -32.82 -2.44
N ALA A 436 9.35 -32.32 -3.31
CA ALA A 436 10.01 -31.04 -3.12
C ALA A 436 9.02 -29.87 -3.17
N GLY A 437 8.07 -29.87 -4.11
CA GLY A 437 7.03 -28.85 -4.20
C GLY A 437 6.11 -28.82 -2.98
N LEU A 438 5.71 -30.00 -2.49
CA LEU A 438 4.93 -30.13 -1.26
C LEU A 438 5.71 -29.66 -0.03
N LEU A 439 7.00 -30.00 0.06
CA LEU A 439 7.88 -29.51 1.12
C LEU A 439 7.98 -28.00 1.11
N LEU A 440 8.17 -27.37 -0.06
CA LEU A 440 8.19 -25.92 -0.19
C LEU A 440 6.87 -25.26 0.23
N LEU A 441 5.74 -25.89 -0.07
CA LEU A 441 4.41 -25.39 0.30
C LEU A 441 4.14 -25.49 1.81
N LEU A 442 4.64 -26.55 2.45
CA LEU A 442 4.49 -26.79 3.89
C LEU A 442 5.58 -26.12 4.74
N LEU A 443 6.69 -25.68 4.12
CA LEU A 443 7.81 -25.05 4.81
C LEU A 443 7.40 -23.85 5.70
N PRO A 444 6.54 -22.92 5.25
CA PRO A 444 6.11 -21.80 6.11
C PRO A 444 5.37 -22.24 7.36
N LEU A 445 4.54 -23.30 7.25
CA LEU A 445 3.82 -23.87 8.38
C LEU A 445 4.77 -24.54 9.37
N PHE A 446 5.77 -25.27 8.86
CA PHE A 446 6.83 -25.87 9.68
C PHE A 446 7.64 -24.81 10.43
N LEU A 447 8.10 -23.77 9.72
CA LEU A 447 8.87 -22.68 10.30
C LEU A 447 8.06 -21.93 11.37
N GLU A 448 6.79 -21.65 11.10
CA GLU A 448 5.89 -21.02 12.07
C GLU A 448 5.70 -21.87 13.33
N GLY A 449 5.55 -23.18 13.19
CA GLY A 449 5.41 -24.10 14.32
C GLY A 449 6.65 -24.20 15.19
N VAL A 450 7.79 -24.52 14.57
CA VAL A 450 9.04 -24.75 15.30
C VAL A 450 9.59 -23.44 15.88
N PHE A 451 9.78 -22.42 15.04
CA PHE A 451 10.39 -21.16 15.50
C PHE A 451 9.41 -20.30 16.31
N GLY A 452 8.11 -20.40 16.05
CA GLY A 452 7.09 -19.77 16.90
C GLY A 452 7.07 -20.35 18.31
N PHE A 453 7.21 -21.68 18.46
CA PHE A 453 7.31 -22.33 19.76
C PHE A 453 8.64 -22.06 20.46
N LEU A 454 9.78 -22.21 19.76
CA LEU A 454 11.10 -21.92 20.33
C LEU A 454 11.23 -20.46 20.79
N GLY A 455 10.61 -19.53 20.05
CA GLY A 455 10.57 -18.13 20.45
C GLY A 455 9.71 -17.86 21.68
N ALA A 456 8.55 -18.52 21.79
CA ALA A 456 7.72 -18.45 23.00
C ALA A 456 8.45 -19.04 24.22
N LEU A 457 9.18 -20.15 24.03
CA LEU A 457 10.00 -20.77 25.05
C LEU A 457 11.20 -19.89 25.45
N GLY A 458 11.85 -19.26 24.48
CA GLY A 458 12.94 -18.31 24.69
C GLY A 458 12.53 -17.10 25.51
N ASP A 459 11.36 -16.52 25.21
CA ASP A 459 10.81 -15.41 25.98
C ASP A 459 10.37 -15.84 27.40
N ALA A 460 9.87 -17.07 27.57
CA ALA A 460 9.54 -17.62 28.89
C ALA A 460 10.77 -17.87 29.77
N MET A 461 11.90 -18.27 29.17
CA MET A 461 13.15 -18.58 29.87
C MET A 461 14.10 -17.38 30.00
N GLY A 462 13.71 -16.19 29.50
CA GLY A 462 14.56 -14.99 29.52
C GLY A 462 15.75 -15.03 28.55
N GLY A 463 15.76 -15.95 27.59
CA GLY A 463 16.81 -16.11 26.59
C GLY A 463 16.56 -15.26 25.34
N GLY A 464 17.15 -14.07 25.28
CA GLY A 464 16.95 -13.11 24.17
C GLY A 464 17.29 -13.66 22.77
N ALA A 465 18.28 -14.55 22.65
CA ALA A 465 18.64 -15.17 21.37
C ALA A 465 17.55 -16.13 20.84
N LEU A 466 16.87 -16.84 21.74
CA LEU A 466 15.77 -17.75 21.38
C LEU A 466 14.49 -16.96 21.08
N ALA A 467 14.22 -15.88 21.82
CA ALA A 467 13.08 -14.99 21.56
C ALA A 467 13.12 -14.40 20.13
N GLY A 468 14.32 -14.05 19.65
CA GLY A 468 14.55 -13.54 18.28
C GLY A 468 14.22 -14.53 17.16
N LEU A 469 14.08 -15.83 17.45
CA LEU A 469 13.69 -16.84 16.45
C LEU A 469 12.27 -16.63 15.94
N THR A 470 11.42 -15.90 16.67
CA THR A 470 10.09 -15.50 16.17
C THR A 470 10.16 -14.59 14.93
N ASN A 471 11.28 -13.88 14.69
CA ASN A 471 11.49 -13.11 13.44
C ASN A 471 11.75 -13.98 12.22
N VAL A 472 12.11 -15.25 12.40
CA VAL A 472 12.30 -16.22 11.31
C VAL A 472 10.94 -16.72 10.80
N THR A 473 9.85 -16.47 11.55
CA THR A 473 8.54 -16.92 11.11
C THR A 473 8.00 -16.04 9.98
N LEU A 474 7.50 -16.69 8.93
CA LEU A 474 7.01 -16.03 7.72
C LEU A 474 5.64 -15.34 7.90
N SER A 475 5.15 -15.20 9.14
CA SER A 475 3.87 -14.55 9.42
C SER A 475 4.02 -13.16 10.04
N GLN A 476 5.23 -12.73 10.41
CA GLN A 476 5.42 -11.51 11.23
C GLN A 476 6.08 -10.34 10.50
N GLY A 477 6.93 -10.59 9.51
CA GLY A 477 7.69 -9.55 8.81
C GLY A 477 7.03 -9.07 7.52
N ALA A 478 7.20 -7.78 7.19
CA ALA A 478 6.85 -7.25 5.87
C ALA A 478 7.64 -7.93 4.73
N SER A 479 8.83 -8.44 5.04
CA SER A 479 9.65 -9.27 4.15
C SER A 479 9.11 -10.68 3.96
N ALA A 480 8.14 -11.13 4.76
CA ALA A 480 7.67 -12.50 4.72
C ALA A 480 6.71 -12.77 3.57
N LEU A 481 5.89 -11.79 3.17
CA LEU A 481 5.01 -11.90 2.00
C LEU A 481 5.76 -12.21 0.69
N PRO A 482 6.83 -11.48 0.30
CA PRO A 482 7.55 -11.80 -0.92
C PRO A 482 8.29 -13.14 -0.82
N VAL A 483 8.82 -13.50 0.35
CA VAL A 483 9.45 -14.82 0.54
C VAL A 483 8.43 -15.94 0.39
N TRP A 484 7.24 -15.78 1.00
CA TRP A 484 6.14 -16.73 0.86
C TRP A 484 5.67 -16.85 -0.60
N ALA A 485 5.56 -15.73 -1.32
CA ALA A 485 5.21 -15.73 -2.74
C ALA A 485 6.25 -16.48 -3.60
N LEU A 486 7.54 -16.32 -3.31
CA LEU A 486 8.61 -17.06 -3.99
C LEU A 486 8.58 -18.56 -3.68
N LEU A 487 8.34 -18.93 -2.43
CA LEU A 487 8.18 -20.33 -2.03
C LEU A 487 6.96 -20.95 -2.73
N ALA A 488 5.83 -20.24 -2.78
CA ALA A 488 4.63 -20.67 -3.48
C ALA A 488 4.88 -20.83 -4.98
N LEU A 489 5.55 -19.87 -5.63
CA LEU A 489 5.92 -19.94 -7.05
C LEU A 489 6.80 -21.16 -7.34
N GLY A 490 7.82 -21.39 -6.50
CA GLY A 490 8.70 -22.56 -6.61
C GLY A 490 7.94 -23.88 -6.41
N ALA A 491 7.05 -23.94 -5.42
CA ALA A 491 6.18 -25.09 -5.19
C ALA A 491 5.28 -25.37 -6.41
N LEU A 492 4.62 -24.34 -6.95
CA LEU A 492 3.79 -24.42 -8.15
C LEU A 492 4.58 -24.95 -9.35
N GLY A 493 5.80 -24.44 -9.58
CA GLY A 493 6.66 -24.89 -10.68
C GLY A 493 7.06 -26.37 -10.55
N LEU A 494 7.46 -26.80 -9.35
CA LEU A 494 7.85 -28.18 -9.09
C LEU A 494 6.68 -29.16 -9.16
N LEU A 495 5.52 -28.78 -8.62
CA LEU A 495 4.29 -29.56 -8.71
C LEU A 495 3.83 -29.68 -10.17
N ALA A 496 3.83 -28.57 -10.92
CA ALA A 496 3.47 -28.59 -12.34
C ALA A 496 4.42 -29.48 -13.17
N PHE A 497 5.73 -29.39 -12.91
CA PHE A 497 6.73 -30.25 -13.56
C PHE A 497 6.53 -31.73 -13.21
N GLY A 498 6.36 -32.04 -11.92
CA GLY A 498 6.18 -33.40 -11.44
C GLY A 498 4.88 -34.05 -11.95
N PHE A 499 3.75 -33.35 -11.85
CA PHE A 499 2.48 -33.85 -12.37
C PHE A 499 2.49 -34.01 -13.89
N ARG A 500 3.06 -33.05 -14.62
CA ARG A 500 3.20 -33.16 -16.07
C ARG A 500 4.04 -34.38 -16.45
N GLY A 501 5.14 -34.62 -15.76
CA GLY A 501 5.99 -35.79 -15.98
C GLY A 501 5.27 -37.13 -15.74
N LEU A 502 4.44 -37.20 -14.70
CA LEU A 502 3.58 -38.36 -14.47
C LEU A 502 2.55 -38.54 -15.59
N CYS A 503 1.92 -37.45 -16.05
CA CYS A 503 0.97 -37.54 -17.16
C CYS A 503 1.62 -38.03 -18.46
N LEU A 504 2.88 -37.65 -18.73
CA LEU A 504 3.65 -38.21 -19.87
C LEU A 504 3.95 -39.70 -19.66
N GLN A 505 4.37 -40.10 -18.44
CA GLN A 505 4.69 -41.48 -18.10
C GLN A 505 3.46 -42.41 -18.22
N PHE A 506 2.27 -41.92 -17.90
CA PHE A 506 1.01 -42.65 -18.03
C PHE A 506 0.33 -42.48 -19.40
N GLY A 507 0.96 -41.79 -20.36
CA GLY A 507 0.42 -41.62 -21.71
C GLY A 507 -0.82 -40.73 -21.80
N LEU A 508 -1.09 -39.91 -20.78
CA LEU A 508 -2.21 -38.96 -20.73
C LEU A 508 -1.92 -37.67 -21.50
N LEU A 509 -0.65 -37.36 -21.74
CA LEU A 509 -0.19 -36.28 -22.61
C LEU A 509 0.91 -36.82 -23.55
N GLY A 510 0.78 -36.55 -24.85
CA GLY A 510 1.68 -37.06 -25.90
C GLY A 510 0.89 -37.69 -27.05
N ASP A 511 1.36 -37.52 -28.28
CA ASP A 511 0.69 -38.01 -29.48
C ASP A 511 0.78 -39.55 -29.54
N GLN A 512 -0.34 -40.25 -29.71
CA GLN A 512 -0.39 -41.69 -30.00
C GLN A 512 -0.02 -41.97 -31.47
N GLY A 513 1.09 -41.38 -31.91
CA GLY A 513 1.59 -41.49 -33.26
C GLY A 513 2.65 -42.57 -33.39
N SER A 514 2.20 -43.75 -33.80
CA SER A 514 2.92 -44.85 -34.48
C SER A 514 3.34 -46.08 -33.66
N THR A 515 2.80 -47.20 -34.15
CA THR A 515 2.88 -48.59 -33.71
C THR A 515 4.14 -49.31 -34.23
N HIS A 516 4.49 -50.39 -33.49
CA HIS A 516 5.34 -51.55 -33.82
C HIS A 516 6.88 -51.45 -33.70
N THR A 517 7.46 -52.22 -32.75
CA THR A 517 8.03 -53.56 -33.02
C THR A 517 8.56 -54.22 -31.72
N THR A 518 7.93 -55.34 -31.35
CA THR A 518 8.44 -56.58 -30.74
C THR A 518 9.49 -56.52 -29.61
N ALA A 519 9.08 -56.90 -28.39
CA ALA A 519 9.88 -57.75 -27.50
C ALA A 519 8.98 -58.56 -26.55
N GLN A 520 8.76 -59.80 -26.97
CA GLN A 520 8.55 -61.02 -26.16
C GLN A 520 7.42 -61.05 -25.11
N HIS A 521 6.43 -61.87 -25.47
CA HIS A 521 5.65 -62.69 -24.55
C HIS A 521 6.51 -63.30 -23.45
N THR A 522 6.07 -63.16 -22.20
CA THR A 522 6.19 -64.22 -21.21
C THR A 522 4.83 -64.32 -20.52
N VAL A 523 3.90 -64.94 -21.24
CA VAL A 523 2.71 -65.53 -20.61
C VAL A 523 3.25 -66.72 -19.84
N ILE A 524 3.22 -66.63 -18.51
CA ILE A 524 3.43 -67.78 -17.64
C ILE A 524 2.23 -68.69 -17.86
N ASP A 525 2.50 -69.76 -18.61
CA ASP A 525 1.63 -70.89 -18.80
C ASP A 525 1.51 -71.60 -17.45
N TRP A 526 0.32 -71.54 -16.84
CA TRP A 526 -0.01 -72.40 -15.71
C TRP A 526 -0.50 -73.71 -16.31
N ASP A 527 0.46 -74.57 -16.63
CA ASP A 527 0.20 -75.95 -17.03
C ASP A 527 -0.31 -76.69 -15.78
N GLU A 528 -1.62 -76.94 -15.75
CA GLU A 528 -2.25 -77.98 -14.94
C GLU A 528 -1.85 -79.33 -15.54
N ASP A 529 -1.07 -80.15 -14.82
CA ASP A 529 -1.26 -81.60 -14.82
C ASP A 529 -0.37 -82.34 -13.78
N VAL A 530 -1.07 -83.16 -12.97
CA VAL A 530 -0.67 -84.29 -12.07
C VAL A 530 -0.10 -83.99 -10.69
#